data_AF-A0A199VX62-F1
#
_entry.id   AF-A0A199VX62-F1
#
_cell.length_a   1.000
_cell.length_b   1.000
_cell.length_c   1.000
_cell.angle_alpha   90.00
_cell.angle_beta   90.00
_cell.angle_gamma   90.00
#
_symmetry.space_group_name_H-M   'P 1'
#
loop_
_entity.id
_entity.type
_entity.pdbx_description
1 polymer ?
#
loop_
_entity_poly.entity_id
_entity_poly.type
_entity_poly.pdbx_seq_one_letter_code
_entity_poly.pdbx_strand_id
1 'polypeptide(L)'
;MSFSDLFVAASRGDQFLGGLRTTSKNLLHSLAMAINMRIAAPNTCVSTISASLSPSAGQKSCCHAASLSFSFHAAGEKLLPLRRRNLPRSDGTTSGLISASAVSDDYCSSNISLTSDVDSSVVGIILGGGAGTRLYPLTMKRAKPAVPFGANYRLIDIPVSNCLNSSISKIYVLTQFNSASLNRHVSRAYGSNTGMFTNKGFVEVLAAQRSRNTPTWFEGNADAVRQYMWLFQQHNVMDYLVLAGDHLYRMDYRGFITAHRKVDADITVAAVPTDEKRATAFGLMKMDDEGRVIEFAEKPEGEKLESMKVDTTILGLDDERAKEMPYIASMGIYVIRKRALKQLLLEKFRGANDFGGELIPGAINVGMRVQAYLFDGYWEDIGTIESFYNANLGLTKKPVPNFSFDDPSAPIYSQHRCLPPSKMVDVNVTDSIIGEGCIIKDCKIHHSVVGPRSCISKGVIIEDSIIMGADYYESEADKNILAKQSVSPIGIREFSVIKRAIIDKNAHIGCNVKIINKDNVQEAERETCGYYIKSGIVTVIKDALIGGGLSTQLALPCYEELGYKHNNENTPTTEKPTLALTTVELTTTAAANKLSENKA
;
A
#
# COMPACT_ATOMS: atom_id res chain seq x y z
N MET A 1 -1.08 -41.04 19.46
CA MET A 1 -0.98 -42.35 18.79
C MET A 1 -2.06 -42.44 17.72
N SER A 2 -1.99 -43.43 16.84
CA SER A 2 -2.59 -43.40 15.50
C SER A 2 -4.10 -43.62 15.43
N PHE A 3 -4.60 -43.42 14.22
CA PHE A 3 -5.89 -43.82 13.66
C PHE A 3 -6.32 -45.27 13.96
N SER A 4 -7.61 -45.49 13.62
CA SER A 4 -8.31 -46.75 13.38
C SER A 4 -8.38 -47.75 14.54
N ASP A 5 -9.59 -47.88 15.10
CA ASP A 5 -10.37 -49.05 14.74
C ASP A 5 -11.87 -48.73 14.61
N LEU A 6 -12.53 -49.51 13.75
CA LEU A 6 -13.87 -49.28 13.22
C LEU A 6 -14.81 -50.38 13.73
N PHE A 7 -16.01 -50.02 14.19
CA PHE A 7 -17.22 -50.87 14.26
C PHE A 7 -17.13 -52.26 14.94
N VAL A 8 -17.85 -52.42 16.06
CA VAL A 8 -18.60 -53.66 16.33
C VAL A 8 -20.03 -53.32 16.76
N ALA A 9 -20.98 -54.08 16.20
CA ALA A 9 -22.43 -54.05 16.42
C ALA A 9 -22.83 -53.98 17.93
N ALA A 10 -23.86 -53.25 18.35
CA ALA A 10 -25.27 -53.34 17.94
C ALA A 10 -25.90 -54.74 18.18
N SER A 11 -26.39 -55.01 19.40
CA SER A 11 -27.62 -55.79 19.67
C SER A 11 -27.84 -55.99 21.18
N ARG A 12 -29.11 -56.21 21.58
CA ARG A 12 -29.63 -56.32 22.98
C ARG A 12 -29.62 -54.96 23.70
N GLY A 13 -30.74 -54.27 23.98
CA GLY A 13 -32.12 -54.72 24.20
C GLY A 13 -32.30 -55.18 25.65
N ASP A 14 -33.36 -54.84 26.40
CA ASP A 14 -34.55 -53.98 26.15
C ASP A 14 -35.20 -53.65 27.52
N GLN A 15 -36.31 -52.89 27.56
CA GLN A 15 -37.14 -52.53 28.75
C GLN A 15 -36.55 -51.41 29.64
N PHE A 16 -37.24 -50.31 29.98
CA PHE A 16 -38.56 -50.27 30.60
C PHE A 16 -39.38 -48.99 30.29
N LEU A 17 -40.67 -49.20 29.99
CA LEU A 17 -41.87 -48.34 30.14
C LEU A 17 -41.78 -46.80 30.28
N GLY A 18 -42.42 -46.12 29.32
CA GLY A 18 -43.79 -45.61 29.59
C GLY A 18 -44.00 -44.11 29.90
N GLY A 19 -44.26 -43.31 28.86
CA GLY A 19 -44.85 -41.97 28.97
C GLY A 19 -45.48 -41.54 27.64
N LEU A 20 -46.80 -41.30 27.61
CA LEU A 20 -47.58 -41.16 26.36
C LEU A 20 -47.61 -39.72 25.80
N ARG A 21 -47.52 -39.63 24.45
CA ARG A 21 -48.36 -38.87 23.48
C ARG A 21 -48.69 -37.38 23.77
N THR A 22 -48.76 -36.43 22.84
CA THR A 22 -48.95 -36.40 21.35
C THR A 22 -48.62 -34.95 20.92
N THR A 23 -48.18 -34.58 19.72
CA THR A 23 -48.57 -34.98 18.35
C THR A 23 -47.38 -34.92 17.38
N SER A 24 -47.55 -35.47 16.18
CA SER A 24 -46.52 -35.56 15.13
C SER A 24 -47.17 -35.48 13.74
N LYS A 25 -46.32 -35.37 12.70
CA LYS A 25 -46.56 -35.56 11.25
C LYS A 25 -46.79 -34.29 10.43
N ASN A 26 -46.20 -34.11 9.24
CA ASN A 26 -45.37 -35.04 8.43
C ASN A 26 -44.21 -34.32 7.71
N LEU A 27 -43.16 -35.09 7.42
CA LEU A 27 -42.06 -34.75 6.52
C LEU A 27 -42.10 -35.68 5.30
N LEU A 28 -41.60 -35.21 4.15
CA LEU A 28 -41.20 -35.98 2.95
C LEU A 28 -42.28 -36.76 2.14
N HIS A 29 -42.45 -36.31 0.89
CA HIS A 29 -42.25 -37.20 -0.25
C HIS A 29 -41.43 -36.47 -1.32
N SER A 30 -40.54 -37.21 -1.99
CA SER A 30 -39.51 -36.68 -2.89
C SER A 30 -39.73 -37.12 -4.34
N LEU A 31 -39.12 -36.39 -5.28
CA LEU A 31 -38.90 -36.73 -6.70
C LEU A 31 -40.14 -36.98 -7.59
N ALA A 32 -40.38 -36.10 -8.57
CA ALA A 32 -40.26 -36.46 -10.00
C ALA A 32 -40.51 -35.25 -10.95
N MET A 33 -39.79 -35.25 -12.08
CA MET A 33 -40.10 -34.58 -13.36
C MET A 33 -40.47 -33.08 -13.38
N ALA A 34 -39.49 -32.26 -13.79
CA ALA A 34 -39.72 -30.94 -14.37
C ALA A 34 -39.34 -30.92 -15.87
N ILE A 35 -40.31 -31.19 -16.74
CA ILE A 35 -40.26 -30.90 -18.19
C ILE A 35 -41.65 -30.41 -18.63
N ASN A 36 -41.69 -29.26 -19.33
CA ASN A 36 -42.68 -28.76 -20.33
C ASN A 36 -44.02 -29.52 -20.50
N MET A 37 -45.20 -28.89 -20.70
CA MET A 37 -45.48 -27.69 -21.51
C MET A 37 -47.00 -27.32 -21.45
N ARG A 38 -47.38 -26.06 -21.79
CA ARG A 38 -48.70 -25.62 -22.36
C ARG A 38 -49.96 -25.79 -21.46
N ILE A 39 -51.08 -25.06 -21.58
CA ILE A 39 -51.61 -23.92 -22.37
C ILE A 39 -52.65 -23.23 -21.44
N ALA A 40 -52.78 -21.90 -21.37
CA ALA A 40 -53.77 -21.12 -22.13
C ALA A 40 -53.57 -19.60 -21.96
N ALA A 41 -54.08 -18.84 -22.93
CA ALA A 41 -53.94 -17.39 -23.07
C ALA A 41 -55.35 -16.70 -23.04
N PRO A 42 -55.58 -15.54 -23.67
CA PRO A 42 -55.33 -14.22 -23.11
C PRO A 42 -56.56 -13.29 -23.14
N ASN A 43 -56.42 -12.05 -22.66
CA ASN A 43 -57.26 -10.92 -23.10
C ASN A 43 -56.40 -9.71 -23.48
N THR A 44 -56.51 -9.31 -24.76
CA THR A 44 -56.13 -8.01 -25.35
C THR A 44 -57.23 -6.97 -25.07
N CYS A 45 -57.20 -5.68 -25.40
CA CYS A 45 -56.30 -4.79 -26.17
C CYS A 45 -56.39 -3.36 -25.53
N VAL A 46 -56.04 -2.19 -26.09
CA VAL A 46 -55.67 -1.69 -27.43
C VAL A 46 -54.48 -0.72 -27.30
N SER A 47 -53.63 -0.61 -28.33
CA SER A 47 -52.94 0.64 -28.69
C SER A 47 -53.11 0.86 -30.20
N THR A 48 -53.15 2.11 -30.67
CA THR A 48 -53.42 2.42 -32.08
C THR A 48 -52.19 2.97 -32.78
N ILE A 49 -51.81 2.32 -33.87
CA ILE A 49 -50.83 2.78 -34.86
C ILE A 49 -51.60 3.04 -36.17
N SER A 50 -51.13 3.98 -36.99
CA SER A 50 -51.39 3.96 -38.43
C SER A 50 -50.08 4.14 -39.21
N ALA A 51 -49.97 3.48 -40.36
CA ALA A 51 -48.77 3.41 -41.18
C ALA A 51 -49.12 3.25 -42.67
N SER A 52 -48.23 3.70 -43.56
CA SER A 52 -48.17 3.44 -45.02
C SER A 52 -47.07 4.35 -45.62
N LEU A 53 -46.44 4.12 -46.78
CA LEU A 53 -46.18 2.94 -47.63
C LEU A 53 -44.98 3.31 -48.54
N SER A 54 -44.23 2.33 -49.07
CA SER A 54 -43.16 2.51 -50.10
C SER A 54 -43.78 2.49 -51.53
N PRO A 55 -43.08 2.74 -52.69
CA PRO A 55 -41.63 2.56 -52.96
C PRO A 55 -40.90 3.47 -54.02
N SER A 56 -39.58 3.22 -54.14
CA SER A 56 -38.69 3.26 -55.34
C SER A 56 -38.32 4.54 -56.15
N ALA A 57 -37.00 4.70 -56.32
CA ALA A 57 -36.23 5.12 -57.51
C ALA A 57 -36.10 6.62 -57.93
N GLY A 58 -34.84 7.08 -58.10
CA GLY A 58 -34.45 7.94 -59.23
C GLY A 58 -33.88 9.35 -58.96
N GLN A 59 -32.56 9.51 -59.18
CA GLN A 59 -31.84 10.72 -59.66
C GLN A 59 -31.69 12.02 -58.80
N LYS A 60 -30.40 12.31 -58.50
CA LYS A 60 -29.65 13.58 -58.71
C LYS A 60 -30.13 14.95 -58.14
N SER A 61 -29.18 15.58 -57.41
CA SER A 61 -28.69 16.98 -57.56
C SER A 61 -28.98 18.02 -56.45
N CYS A 62 -27.94 18.81 -56.13
CA CYS A 62 -27.90 20.12 -55.42
C CYS A 62 -28.33 20.18 -53.94
N CYS A 63 -27.41 20.57 -53.03
CA CYS A 63 -27.18 21.93 -52.47
C CYS A 63 -28.31 22.39 -51.51
N HIS A 64 -28.08 22.95 -50.31
CA HIS A 64 -26.95 23.66 -49.71
C HIS A 64 -27.03 23.53 -48.16
N ALA A 65 -25.92 23.66 -47.44
CA ALA A 65 -25.93 24.04 -46.00
C ALA A 65 -24.63 24.77 -45.65
N ALA A 66 -24.75 26.01 -45.17
CA ALA A 66 -23.60 26.86 -44.85
C ALA A 66 -23.11 26.62 -43.41
N SER A 67 -21.80 26.71 -43.19
CA SER A 67 -21.25 26.98 -41.86
C SER A 67 -21.02 28.48 -41.69
N LEU A 68 -21.20 28.98 -40.47
CA LEU A 68 -20.81 30.33 -40.07
C LEU A 68 -19.87 30.24 -38.88
N SER A 69 -18.81 31.04 -38.93
CA SER A 69 -17.75 31.08 -37.94
C SER A 69 -17.31 32.52 -37.70
N PHE A 70 -17.10 32.86 -36.44
CA PHE A 70 -16.28 33.97 -35.94
C PHE A 70 -15.83 33.55 -34.53
N SER A 71 -14.64 33.83 -33.96
CA SER A 71 -13.31 34.30 -34.39
C SER A 71 -12.79 35.22 -33.28
N PHE A 72 -11.59 34.96 -32.73
CA PHE A 72 -10.79 35.98 -32.04
C PHE A 72 -9.29 35.76 -32.28
N HIS A 73 -8.55 36.87 -32.40
CA HIS A 73 -7.09 36.94 -32.61
C HIS A 73 -6.32 36.64 -31.29
N ALA A 74 -4.98 36.56 -31.19
CA ALA A 74 -3.82 36.88 -32.05
C ALA A 74 -2.66 35.91 -31.67
N ALA A 75 -1.42 35.94 -32.17
CA ALA A 75 -0.69 36.76 -33.16
C ALA A 75 0.39 35.85 -33.82
N GLY A 76 0.92 36.22 -34.98
CA GLY A 76 1.94 35.42 -35.68
C GLY A 76 3.19 36.20 -36.05
N GLU A 77 4.36 35.57 -35.92
CA GLU A 77 5.59 35.97 -36.60
C GLU A 77 6.10 34.87 -37.54
N LYS A 78 7.00 35.25 -38.45
CA LYS A 78 7.17 34.63 -39.77
C LYS A 78 8.09 33.40 -39.76
N LEU A 79 7.69 32.34 -40.47
CA LEU A 79 8.59 31.29 -40.92
C LEU A 79 9.04 31.54 -42.38
N LEU A 80 10.35 31.58 -42.59
CA LEU A 80 11.00 31.55 -43.92
C LEU A 80 11.62 30.15 -44.16
N PRO A 81 11.67 29.65 -45.41
CA PRO A 81 12.07 28.28 -45.69
C PRO A 81 13.60 28.11 -45.78
N LEU A 82 14.18 27.27 -44.91
CA LEU A 82 15.62 26.92 -44.94
C LEU A 82 15.90 25.64 -45.74
N ARG A 83 16.17 25.86 -47.02
CA ARG A 83 17.21 25.24 -47.87
C ARG A 83 17.91 23.96 -47.32
N ARG A 84 17.64 22.81 -47.95
CA ARG A 84 18.45 21.58 -47.81
C ARG A 84 19.95 21.87 -48.05
N ARG A 85 20.82 21.32 -47.20
CA ARG A 85 22.26 21.14 -47.47
C ARG A 85 22.63 19.67 -47.29
N ASN A 86 23.41 19.14 -48.22
CA ASN A 86 23.96 17.79 -48.15
C ASN A 86 25.12 17.76 -47.14
N LEU A 87 25.26 16.66 -46.41
CA LEU A 87 26.44 16.32 -45.62
C LEU A 87 27.30 15.30 -46.37
N PRO A 88 28.65 15.35 -46.28
CA PRO A 88 29.53 14.43 -46.97
C PRO A 88 29.64 13.08 -46.25
N ARG A 89 29.96 12.03 -47.00
CA ARG A 89 30.48 10.76 -46.44
C ARG A 89 31.95 10.95 -46.08
N SER A 90 32.36 10.39 -44.95
CA SER A 90 33.76 10.13 -44.62
C SER A 90 33.86 8.73 -44.03
N ASP A 91 34.58 7.84 -44.72
CA ASP A 91 35.00 6.56 -44.14
C ASP A 91 36.03 6.81 -43.04
N GLY A 92 35.87 6.17 -41.88
CA GLY A 92 36.74 6.35 -40.73
C GLY A 92 36.53 5.23 -39.72
N THR A 93 37.47 4.28 -39.69
CA THR A 93 37.44 3.13 -38.78
C THR A 93 37.73 3.58 -37.35
N THR A 94 36.72 3.56 -36.48
CA THR A 94 36.91 3.75 -35.03
C THR A 94 36.35 2.56 -34.27
N SER A 95 37.17 1.97 -33.41
CA SER A 95 36.82 0.88 -32.50
C SER A 95 35.59 1.23 -31.66
N GLY A 96 34.56 0.39 -31.71
CA GLY A 96 33.35 0.60 -30.93
C GLY A 96 33.63 0.47 -29.43
N LEU A 97 33.35 1.54 -28.68
CA LEU A 97 33.02 1.44 -27.27
C LEU A 97 31.68 0.73 -27.16
N ILE A 98 31.71 -0.52 -26.70
CA ILE A 98 30.52 -1.29 -26.39
C ILE A 98 30.08 -0.84 -25.00
N SER A 99 28.93 -0.15 -24.88
CA SER A 99 28.31 0.05 -23.57
C SER A 99 27.71 -1.27 -23.08
N ALA A 100 27.72 -1.48 -21.77
CA ALA A 100 27.12 -2.67 -21.18
C ALA A 100 25.65 -2.78 -21.59
N SER A 101 25.24 -3.93 -22.13
CA SER A 101 23.89 -4.11 -22.69
C SER A 101 22.89 -4.55 -21.62
N ALA A 102 22.84 -3.81 -20.51
CA ALA A 102 21.71 -3.89 -19.58
C ALA A 102 20.43 -3.56 -20.36
N VAL A 103 19.41 -4.42 -20.26
CA VAL A 103 18.19 -4.25 -21.07
C VAL A 103 17.36 -3.10 -20.51
N SER A 104 17.41 -1.95 -21.18
CA SER A 104 16.62 -0.75 -20.90
C SER A 104 15.27 -0.73 -21.65
N ASP A 105 14.43 0.26 -21.34
CA ASP A 105 13.08 0.45 -21.91
C ASP A 105 13.09 0.92 -23.39
N ASP A 106 13.52 0.04 -24.31
CA ASP A 106 13.32 0.24 -25.75
C ASP A 106 11.84 0.06 -26.13
N TYR A 107 11.11 1.17 -26.21
CA TYR A 107 9.70 1.23 -26.64
C TYR A 107 9.51 0.78 -28.10
N CYS A 108 9.30 -0.52 -28.32
CA CYS A 108 9.01 -1.10 -29.64
C CYS A 108 7.53 -1.51 -29.76
N SER A 109 6.92 -1.24 -30.92
CA SER A 109 5.45 -1.16 -31.09
C SER A 109 4.68 -2.49 -31.21
N SER A 110 5.04 -3.53 -30.44
CA SER A 110 4.48 -4.90 -30.51
C SER A 110 3.51 -5.26 -29.36
N ASN A 111 2.93 -4.25 -28.71
CA ASN A 111 2.26 -4.40 -27.40
C ASN A 111 1.09 -5.39 -27.33
N ILE A 112 0.33 -5.65 -28.40
CA ILE A 112 -0.90 -6.46 -28.33
C ILE A 112 -0.63 -7.94 -28.03
N SER A 113 0.40 -8.56 -28.63
CA SER A 113 0.73 -9.97 -28.37
C SER A 113 1.35 -10.19 -27.00
N LEU A 114 2.15 -9.23 -26.53
CA LEU A 114 2.80 -9.26 -25.21
C LEU A 114 1.78 -9.14 -24.07
N THR A 115 0.76 -8.27 -24.20
CA THR A 115 -0.26 -8.09 -23.15
C THR A 115 -1.08 -9.34 -22.86
N SER A 116 -1.47 -10.11 -23.89
CA SER A 116 -2.20 -11.36 -23.69
C SER A 116 -1.34 -12.49 -23.12
N ASP A 117 -0.04 -12.46 -23.40
CA ASP A 117 0.89 -13.47 -22.91
C ASP A 117 1.18 -13.26 -21.42
N VAL A 118 1.54 -12.04 -21.00
CA VAL A 118 1.87 -11.70 -19.60
C VAL A 118 0.73 -12.06 -18.62
N ASP A 119 -0.51 -11.68 -18.93
CA ASP A 119 -1.67 -11.96 -18.05
C ASP A 119 -1.87 -13.46 -17.81
N SER A 120 -1.61 -14.28 -18.83
CA SER A 120 -1.76 -15.73 -18.72
C SER A 120 -0.56 -16.37 -17.99
N SER A 121 0.65 -15.88 -18.24
CA SER A 121 1.93 -16.55 -17.96
C SER A 121 2.67 -16.05 -16.72
N VAL A 122 2.16 -15.05 -16.00
CA VAL A 122 2.79 -14.48 -14.78
C VAL A 122 1.82 -14.51 -13.58
N VAL A 123 2.38 -14.68 -12.38
CA VAL A 123 1.73 -14.42 -11.08
C VAL A 123 2.55 -13.40 -10.31
N GLY A 124 1.90 -12.33 -9.83
CA GLY A 124 2.47 -11.36 -8.90
C GLY A 124 2.43 -11.88 -7.45
N ILE A 125 3.54 -11.76 -6.73
CA ILE A 125 3.71 -12.15 -5.33
C ILE A 125 4.22 -10.93 -4.56
N ILE A 126 3.31 -10.20 -3.93
CA ILE A 126 3.62 -9.00 -3.14
C ILE A 126 3.95 -9.41 -1.71
N LEU A 127 5.17 -9.11 -1.28
CA LEU A 127 5.70 -9.33 0.05
C LEU A 127 5.30 -8.15 0.93
N GLY A 128 4.19 -8.28 1.66
CA GLY A 128 3.69 -7.24 2.55
C GLY A 128 4.53 -7.00 3.81
N GLY A 129 5.64 -7.70 3.96
CA GLY A 129 6.54 -7.60 5.11
C GLY A 129 6.05 -8.34 6.36
N GLY A 130 6.93 -8.39 7.35
CA GLY A 130 6.68 -9.03 8.64
C GLY A 130 6.02 -8.10 9.67
N ALA A 131 6.54 -8.10 10.90
CA ALA A 131 6.03 -7.29 12.03
C ALA A 131 6.02 -5.76 11.79
N GLY A 132 6.74 -5.25 10.78
CA GLY A 132 6.68 -3.82 10.41
C GLY A 132 7.23 -2.86 11.46
N THR A 133 8.18 -3.31 12.30
CA THR A 133 8.77 -2.57 13.43
C THR A 133 9.38 -1.22 13.04
N ARG A 134 10.00 -1.12 11.85
CA ARG A 134 10.57 0.13 11.32
C ARG A 134 9.53 1.26 11.11
N LEU A 135 8.25 0.92 10.85
CA LEU A 135 7.12 1.85 10.77
C LEU A 135 6.27 1.91 12.04
N TYR A 136 6.69 1.29 13.14
CA TYR A 136 5.97 1.40 14.41
C TYR A 136 6.01 2.86 14.92
N PRO A 137 4.88 3.48 15.32
CA PRO A 137 3.61 2.83 15.71
C PRO A 137 2.53 2.72 14.61
N LEU A 138 2.77 3.17 13.37
CA LEU A 138 1.75 3.10 12.30
C LEU A 138 1.28 1.66 12.01
N THR A 139 2.13 0.68 12.25
CA THR A 139 1.89 -0.76 12.11
C THR A 139 1.28 -1.44 13.35
N MET A 140 1.13 -0.74 14.48
CA MET A 140 0.68 -1.31 15.77
C MET A 140 -0.64 -2.09 15.66
N LYS A 141 -1.65 -1.54 14.97
CA LYS A 141 -2.99 -2.12 14.79
C LYS A 141 -3.29 -2.53 13.32
N ARG A 142 -2.30 -2.55 12.42
CA ARG A 142 -2.51 -2.83 10.97
C ARG A 142 -1.30 -3.47 10.30
N ALA A 143 -1.52 -4.30 9.29
CA ALA A 143 -0.45 -4.79 8.42
C ALA A 143 0.31 -3.62 7.75
N LYS A 144 1.63 -3.75 7.51
CA LYS A 144 2.43 -2.72 6.81
C LYS A 144 1.78 -2.23 5.50
N PRO A 145 1.27 -3.11 4.61
CA PRO A 145 0.68 -2.65 3.34
C PRO A 145 -0.65 -1.90 3.51
N ALA A 146 -1.25 -1.97 4.71
CA ALA A 146 -2.47 -1.24 5.05
C ALA A 146 -2.22 0.13 5.71
N VAL A 147 -0.96 0.57 5.83
CA VAL A 147 -0.62 1.94 6.25
C VAL A 147 -1.15 2.94 5.18
N PRO A 148 -1.87 4.00 5.57
CA PRO A 148 -2.35 5.03 4.64
C PRO A 148 -1.17 5.83 4.07
N PHE A 149 -1.29 6.30 2.82
CA PHE A 149 -0.26 7.09 2.16
C PHE A 149 -0.92 8.08 1.18
N GLY A 150 -0.29 9.23 0.92
CA GLY A 150 -0.73 10.17 -0.12
C GLY A 150 -2.18 10.62 0.04
N ALA A 151 -2.57 10.92 1.28
CA ALA A 151 -3.96 11.15 1.72
C ALA A 151 -4.91 9.95 1.50
N ASN A 152 -5.27 9.63 0.26
CA ASN A 152 -6.39 8.74 -0.08
C ASN A 152 -6.02 7.25 -0.21
N TYR A 153 -4.74 6.95 -0.43
CA TYR A 153 -4.20 5.63 -0.79
C TYR A 153 -3.71 4.82 0.42
N ARG A 154 -3.20 3.62 0.16
CA ARG A 154 -2.41 2.78 1.07
C ARG A 154 -1.17 2.23 0.37
N LEU A 155 -0.17 1.79 1.13
CA LEU A 155 1.08 1.26 0.55
C LEU A 155 0.84 0.12 -0.45
N ILE A 156 -0.11 -0.78 -0.19
CA ILE A 156 -0.45 -1.89 -1.10
C ILE A 156 -0.95 -1.43 -2.48
N ASP A 157 -1.49 -0.22 -2.60
CA ASP A 157 -2.06 0.27 -3.84
C ASP A 157 -0.99 0.47 -4.92
N ILE A 158 0.25 0.78 -4.53
CA ILE A 158 1.38 0.98 -5.45
C ILE A 158 1.72 -0.31 -6.24
N PRO A 159 2.16 -1.42 -5.60
CA PRO A 159 2.51 -2.64 -6.34
C PRO A 159 1.30 -3.29 -7.02
N VAL A 160 0.09 -3.24 -6.43
CA VAL A 160 -1.11 -3.79 -7.07
C VAL A 160 -1.46 -3.00 -8.34
N SER A 161 -1.41 -1.67 -8.31
CA SER A 161 -1.70 -0.85 -9.50
C SER A 161 -0.65 -1.02 -10.59
N ASN A 162 0.64 -1.09 -10.22
CA ASN A 162 1.70 -1.39 -11.18
C ASN A 162 1.48 -2.76 -11.84
N CYS A 163 1.06 -3.80 -11.10
CA CYS A 163 0.70 -5.10 -11.68
C CYS A 163 -0.47 -4.99 -12.67
N LEU A 164 -1.58 -4.34 -12.28
CA LEU A 164 -2.77 -4.21 -13.12
C LEU A 164 -2.49 -3.41 -14.40
N ASN A 165 -1.76 -2.29 -14.30
CA ASN A 165 -1.33 -1.50 -15.47
C ASN A 165 -0.36 -2.28 -16.37
N SER A 166 0.45 -3.17 -15.79
CA SER A 166 1.34 -4.11 -16.52
C SER A 166 0.62 -5.35 -17.07
N SER A 167 -0.72 -5.41 -17.02
CA SER A 167 -1.52 -6.58 -17.45
C SER A 167 -1.25 -7.86 -16.65
N ILE A 168 -0.97 -7.76 -15.35
CA ILE A 168 -0.79 -8.91 -14.43
C ILE A 168 -2.02 -8.97 -13.50
N SER A 169 -3.01 -9.79 -13.83
CA SER A 169 -4.26 -9.88 -13.06
C SER A 169 -4.25 -10.89 -11.91
N LYS A 170 -3.27 -11.82 -11.84
CA LYS A 170 -3.16 -12.82 -10.77
C LYS A 170 -2.17 -12.35 -9.71
N ILE A 171 -2.65 -11.90 -8.56
CA ILE A 171 -1.83 -11.25 -7.53
C ILE A 171 -2.09 -11.89 -6.15
N TYR A 172 -1.03 -12.36 -5.52
CA TYR A 172 -1.02 -12.74 -4.10
C TYR A 172 -0.35 -11.66 -3.26
N VAL A 173 -0.91 -11.37 -2.08
CA VAL A 173 -0.37 -10.43 -1.10
C VAL A 173 -0.07 -11.16 0.20
N LEU A 174 1.20 -11.43 0.48
CA LEU A 174 1.63 -12.18 1.66
C LEU A 174 1.75 -11.20 2.83
N THR A 175 1.14 -11.53 3.98
CA THR A 175 1.18 -10.68 5.18
C THR A 175 1.27 -11.52 6.45
N GLN A 176 2.07 -11.08 7.43
CA GLN A 176 2.23 -11.83 8.67
C GLN A 176 1.14 -11.49 9.71
N PHE A 177 0.83 -10.20 9.91
CA PHE A 177 -0.03 -9.74 11.01
C PHE A 177 -1.16 -8.81 10.55
N ASN A 178 -2.15 -8.59 11.43
CA ASN A 178 -3.15 -7.50 11.36
C ASN A 178 -3.83 -7.30 9.99
N SER A 179 -4.20 -8.40 9.33
CA SER A 179 -4.68 -8.43 7.94
C SER A 179 -6.12 -7.94 7.73
N ALA A 180 -6.97 -7.85 8.77
CA ALA A 180 -8.39 -7.54 8.59
C ALA A 180 -8.66 -6.20 7.86
N SER A 181 -7.86 -5.16 8.13
CA SER A 181 -7.94 -3.88 7.42
C SER A 181 -7.42 -3.99 5.98
N LEU A 182 -6.41 -4.83 5.73
CA LEU A 182 -5.84 -5.09 4.40
C LEU A 182 -6.84 -5.84 3.53
N ASN A 183 -7.38 -6.96 4.02
CA ASN A 183 -8.38 -7.78 3.33
C ASN A 183 -9.60 -6.94 2.93
N ARG A 184 -10.16 -6.15 3.85
CA ARG A 184 -11.31 -5.27 3.56
C ARG A 184 -11.00 -4.25 2.45
N HIS A 185 -9.78 -3.73 2.41
CA HIS A 185 -9.35 -2.78 1.38
C HIS A 185 -9.19 -3.48 0.03
N VAL A 186 -8.43 -4.58 -0.02
CA VAL A 186 -8.20 -5.38 -1.24
C VAL A 186 -9.51 -5.87 -1.85
N SER A 187 -10.40 -6.46 -1.05
CA SER A 187 -11.71 -6.95 -1.53
C SER A 187 -12.60 -5.83 -2.08
N ARG A 188 -12.50 -4.59 -1.58
CA ARG A 188 -13.33 -3.45 -2.02
C ARG A 188 -12.72 -2.66 -3.17
N ALA A 189 -11.39 -2.57 -3.25
CA ALA A 189 -10.69 -1.86 -4.32
C ALA A 189 -10.54 -2.74 -5.59
N TYR A 190 -10.24 -4.03 -5.41
CA TYR A 190 -9.86 -4.92 -6.51
C TYR A 190 -10.82 -6.10 -6.68
N GLY A 191 -11.48 -6.57 -5.62
CA GLY A 191 -12.31 -7.79 -5.65
C GLY A 191 -13.48 -7.80 -6.65
N SER A 192 -14.03 -6.64 -7.01
CA SER A 192 -15.09 -6.54 -8.04
C SER A 192 -14.55 -6.24 -9.44
N ASN A 193 -13.41 -5.55 -9.55
CA ASN A 193 -12.89 -5.06 -10.83
C ASN A 193 -12.10 -6.12 -11.61
N THR A 194 -11.50 -7.10 -10.94
CA THR A 194 -10.73 -8.17 -11.63
C THR A 194 -11.61 -9.27 -12.26
N GLY A 195 -12.94 -9.18 -12.14
CA GLY A 195 -13.86 -10.28 -12.49
C GLY A 195 -14.93 -10.00 -13.56
N MET A 196 -15.08 -8.79 -14.08
CA MET A 196 -16.28 -8.46 -14.88
C MET A 196 -16.29 -8.95 -16.34
N PHE A 197 -15.16 -9.30 -16.96
CA PHE A 197 -15.12 -9.73 -18.37
C PHE A 197 -14.27 -10.96 -18.70
N THR A 198 -13.32 -11.36 -17.84
CA THR A 198 -12.52 -12.59 -18.02
C THR A 198 -12.26 -13.28 -16.68
N ASN A 199 -12.77 -14.51 -16.55
CA ASN A 199 -12.89 -15.25 -15.28
C ASN A 199 -11.56 -15.87 -14.77
N LYS A 200 -10.47 -15.09 -14.65
CA LYS A 200 -9.11 -15.60 -14.35
C LYS A 200 -8.22 -14.73 -13.44
N GLY A 201 -8.53 -13.45 -13.24
CA GLY A 201 -7.73 -12.57 -12.38
C GLY A 201 -8.26 -12.49 -10.94
N PHE A 202 -7.37 -12.24 -9.98
CA PHE A 202 -7.69 -12.11 -8.57
C PHE A 202 -6.61 -11.30 -7.82
N VAL A 203 -7.00 -10.67 -6.71
CA VAL A 203 -6.05 -10.13 -5.72
C VAL A 203 -6.39 -10.75 -4.36
N GLU A 204 -5.58 -11.72 -3.93
CA GLU A 204 -5.84 -12.53 -2.72
C GLU A 204 -4.79 -12.29 -1.65
N VAL A 205 -5.22 -12.10 -0.39
CA VAL A 205 -4.32 -11.88 0.74
C VAL A 205 -4.02 -13.20 1.46
N LEU A 206 -2.77 -13.65 1.37
CA LEU A 206 -2.26 -14.82 2.07
C LEU A 206 -1.69 -14.40 3.42
N ALA A 207 -2.55 -14.44 4.44
CA ALA A 207 -2.12 -14.19 5.82
C ALA A 207 -1.47 -15.44 6.42
N ALA A 208 -0.32 -15.31 7.07
CA ALA A 208 0.35 -16.40 7.77
C ALA A 208 -0.61 -17.10 8.76
N GLN A 209 -0.85 -18.39 8.56
CA GLN A 209 -1.69 -19.21 9.45
C GLN A 209 -0.84 -20.23 10.20
N ARG A 210 -0.97 -20.25 11.53
CA ARG A 210 -0.37 -21.30 12.38
C ARG A 210 -1.14 -22.60 12.15
N SER A 211 -0.64 -23.43 11.23
CA SER A 211 -1.20 -24.75 10.94
C SER A 211 -0.56 -25.82 11.83
N ARG A 212 -1.18 -27.01 11.92
CA ARG A 212 -0.60 -28.15 12.67
C ARG A 212 0.76 -28.59 12.10
N ASN A 213 1.01 -28.32 10.82
CA ASN A 213 2.24 -28.68 10.11
C ASN A 213 3.23 -27.50 9.97
N THR A 214 2.79 -26.25 10.20
CA THR A 214 3.60 -25.03 10.16
C THR A 214 3.26 -24.18 11.40
N PRO A 215 3.84 -24.50 12.58
CA PRO A 215 3.49 -23.84 13.84
C PRO A 215 4.16 -22.47 14.01
N THR A 216 5.14 -22.14 13.18
CA THR A 216 5.90 -20.88 13.16
C THR A 216 5.20 -19.82 12.31
N TRP A 217 5.51 -18.55 12.59
CA TRP A 217 5.19 -17.45 11.68
C TRP A 217 6.23 -17.39 10.55
N PHE A 218 6.06 -16.50 9.56
CA PHE A 218 7.12 -16.21 8.60
C PHE A 218 8.41 -15.77 9.29
N GLU A 219 9.51 -16.48 9.01
CA GLU A 219 10.85 -16.13 9.52
C GLU A 219 11.54 -15.08 8.64
N GLY A 220 11.14 -14.98 7.37
CA GLY A 220 11.61 -13.97 6.42
C GLY A 220 10.79 -14.00 5.12
N ASN A 221 11.21 -13.21 4.14
CA ASN A 221 10.48 -13.07 2.86
C ASN A 221 10.59 -14.34 1.98
N ALA A 222 11.73 -15.04 1.96
CA ALA A 222 11.91 -16.29 1.22
C ALA A 222 11.16 -17.44 1.90
N ASP A 223 11.11 -17.46 3.23
CA ASP A 223 10.26 -18.39 3.98
C ASP A 223 8.76 -18.17 3.68
N ALA A 224 8.29 -16.92 3.68
CA ALA A 224 6.90 -16.62 3.36
C ALA A 224 6.48 -17.16 1.98
N VAL A 225 7.34 -17.04 0.97
CA VAL A 225 7.11 -17.62 -0.37
C VAL A 225 7.22 -19.15 -0.35
N ARG A 226 8.17 -19.71 0.40
CA ARG A 226 8.37 -21.17 0.56
C ARG A 226 7.13 -21.84 1.16
N GLN A 227 6.53 -21.26 2.19
CA GLN A 227 5.33 -21.78 2.86
C GLN A 227 4.10 -21.88 1.93
N TYR A 228 3.97 -20.98 0.96
CA TYR A 228 2.87 -20.97 -0.03
C TYR A 228 3.24 -21.50 -1.41
N MET A 229 4.46 -22.01 -1.60
CA MET A 229 4.92 -22.57 -2.88
C MET A 229 4.01 -23.69 -3.41
N TRP A 230 3.36 -24.48 -2.54
CA TRP A 230 2.38 -25.50 -2.93
C TRP A 230 1.13 -24.93 -3.62
N LEU A 231 0.74 -23.69 -3.30
CA LEU A 231 -0.38 -22.97 -3.90
C LEU A 231 0.07 -22.33 -5.22
N PHE A 232 1.23 -21.65 -5.22
CA PHE A 232 1.77 -21.01 -6.43
C PHE A 232 2.03 -22.03 -7.55
N GLN A 233 2.48 -23.24 -7.21
CA GLN A 233 2.72 -24.32 -8.17
C GLN A 233 1.48 -24.75 -8.97
N GLN A 234 0.27 -24.56 -8.43
CA GLN A 234 -1.00 -24.90 -9.09
C GLN A 234 -1.29 -24.01 -10.30
N HIS A 235 -0.76 -22.78 -10.32
CA HIS A 235 -0.91 -21.86 -11.45
C HIS A 235 -0.02 -22.28 -12.61
N ASN A 236 -0.59 -22.46 -13.81
CA ASN A 236 0.18 -22.77 -15.02
C ASN A 236 0.84 -21.50 -15.60
N VAL A 237 1.87 -21.01 -14.91
CA VAL A 237 2.64 -19.81 -15.26
C VAL A 237 4.11 -20.14 -15.53
N MET A 238 4.76 -19.28 -16.31
CA MET A 238 6.18 -19.36 -16.64
C MET A 238 7.03 -18.71 -15.55
N ASP A 239 6.59 -17.55 -15.06
CA ASP A 239 7.38 -16.66 -14.21
C ASP A 239 6.57 -16.17 -13.00
N TYR A 240 7.28 -15.88 -11.90
CA TYR A 240 6.75 -15.19 -10.74
C TYR A 240 7.37 -13.80 -10.65
N LEU A 241 6.55 -12.77 -10.54
CA LEU A 241 6.97 -11.41 -10.24
C LEU A 241 6.89 -11.19 -8.72
N VAL A 242 8.03 -11.18 -8.05
CA VAL A 242 8.12 -10.95 -6.59
C VAL A 242 8.35 -9.47 -6.33
N LEU A 243 7.50 -8.85 -5.52
CA LEU A 243 7.49 -7.39 -5.27
C LEU A 243 7.55 -7.08 -3.78
N ALA A 244 8.28 -6.03 -3.41
CA ALA A 244 8.15 -5.39 -2.10
C ALA A 244 6.80 -4.64 -1.96
N GLY A 245 6.24 -4.62 -0.75
CA GLY A 245 4.92 -4.05 -0.44
C GLY A 245 4.94 -2.62 0.13
N ASP A 246 6.10 -1.97 0.12
CA ASP A 246 6.47 -0.83 0.95
C ASP A 246 7.40 0.20 0.25
N HIS A 247 7.49 0.16 -1.08
CA HIS A 247 8.25 1.13 -1.88
C HIS A 247 7.30 2.06 -2.67
N LEU A 248 7.70 3.31 -2.91
CA LEU A 248 6.96 4.27 -3.74
C LEU A 248 7.62 4.41 -5.12
N TYR A 249 6.96 3.93 -6.17
CA TYR A 249 7.46 3.93 -7.56
C TYR A 249 6.33 3.63 -8.55
N ARG A 250 6.53 3.98 -9.82
CA ARG A 250 5.69 3.52 -10.95
C ARG A 250 6.59 2.78 -11.93
N MET A 251 6.24 1.54 -12.29
CA MET A 251 7.02 0.71 -13.21
C MET A 251 6.06 -0.11 -14.08
N ASP A 252 6.36 -0.20 -15.37
CA ASP A 252 5.73 -1.16 -16.28
C ASP A 252 6.54 -2.46 -16.28
N TYR A 253 6.01 -3.50 -15.66
CA TYR A 253 6.68 -4.79 -15.57
C TYR A 253 6.73 -5.53 -16.90
N ARG A 254 6.01 -5.09 -17.95
CA ARG A 254 6.07 -5.74 -19.27
C ARG A 254 7.46 -5.64 -19.90
N GLY A 255 8.13 -4.49 -19.76
CA GLY A 255 9.53 -4.32 -20.18
C GLY A 255 10.45 -5.26 -19.41
N PHE A 256 10.34 -5.26 -18.08
CA PHE A 256 11.11 -6.10 -17.15
C PHE A 256 10.97 -7.61 -17.42
N ILE A 257 9.74 -8.09 -17.65
CA ILE A 257 9.46 -9.50 -17.99
C ILE A 257 9.96 -9.84 -19.39
N THR A 258 9.85 -8.92 -20.35
CA THR A 258 10.38 -9.10 -21.71
C THR A 258 11.91 -9.23 -21.69
N ALA A 259 12.59 -8.38 -20.92
CA ALA A 259 14.04 -8.46 -20.70
C ALA A 259 14.47 -9.79 -20.09
N HIS A 260 13.80 -10.22 -18.99
CA HIS A 260 14.04 -11.50 -18.34
C HIS A 260 14.01 -12.68 -19.34
N ARG A 261 13.01 -12.69 -20.21
CA ARG A 261 12.82 -13.75 -21.21
C ARG A 261 13.80 -13.65 -22.39
N LYS A 262 14.12 -12.43 -22.85
CA LYS A 262 15.04 -12.18 -23.98
C LYS A 262 16.44 -12.76 -23.74
N VAL A 263 16.93 -12.72 -22.50
CA VAL A 263 18.26 -13.24 -22.12
C VAL A 263 18.23 -14.65 -21.51
N ASP A 264 17.07 -15.33 -21.52
CA ASP A 264 16.85 -16.64 -20.88
C ASP A 264 17.23 -16.69 -19.37
N ALA A 265 17.06 -15.58 -18.64
CA ALA A 265 17.42 -15.48 -17.22
C ALA A 265 16.61 -16.43 -16.34
N ASP A 266 17.24 -16.95 -15.28
CA ASP A 266 16.53 -17.68 -14.22
C ASP A 266 15.96 -16.72 -13.17
N ILE A 267 16.67 -15.61 -12.93
CA ILE A 267 16.25 -14.48 -12.11
C ILE A 267 16.65 -13.18 -12.82
N THR A 268 15.78 -12.18 -12.83
CA THR A 268 16.15 -10.79 -13.12
C THR A 268 15.80 -9.92 -11.91
N VAL A 269 16.74 -9.08 -11.49
CA VAL A 269 16.63 -8.17 -10.35
C VAL A 269 16.49 -6.74 -10.88
N ALA A 270 15.45 -6.02 -10.45
CA ALA A 270 15.35 -4.58 -10.77
C ALA A 270 16.31 -3.78 -9.87
N ALA A 271 17.06 -2.87 -10.47
CA ALA A 271 18.19 -2.20 -9.87
C ALA A 271 18.17 -0.69 -10.13
N VAL A 272 18.63 0.09 -9.17
CA VAL A 272 18.73 1.57 -9.23
C VAL A 272 20.12 2.04 -8.81
N PRO A 273 20.66 3.11 -9.43
CA PRO A 273 21.82 3.82 -8.89
C PRO A 273 21.50 4.42 -7.51
N THR A 274 22.45 4.37 -6.57
CA THR A 274 22.30 5.01 -5.25
C THR A 274 23.60 5.65 -4.76
N ASP A 275 23.44 6.68 -3.93
CA ASP A 275 24.53 7.29 -3.16
C ASP A 275 24.92 6.44 -1.94
N GLU A 276 26.09 6.74 -1.39
CA GLU A 276 26.71 6.02 -0.27
C GLU A 276 25.88 6.02 1.02
N LYS A 277 25.12 7.10 1.30
CA LYS A 277 24.36 7.24 2.55
C LYS A 277 23.18 6.27 2.59
N ARG A 278 22.61 5.96 1.42
CA ARG A 278 21.49 5.00 1.27
C ARG A 278 21.96 3.59 0.92
N ALA A 279 23.15 3.44 0.33
CA ALA A 279 23.69 2.16 -0.12
C ALA A 279 23.72 1.06 0.97
N THR A 280 24.06 1.41 2.21
CA THR A 280 24.10 0.46 3.35
C THR A 280 22.73 -0.11 3.74
N ALA A 281 21.63 0.55 3.38
CA ALA A 281 20.27 0.08 3.68
C ALA A 281 19.78 -1.02 2.72
N PHE A 282 20.47 -1.25 1.60
CA PHE A 282 20.02 -2.08 0.49
C PHE A 282 20.97 -3.23 0.15
N GLY A 283 20.51 -4.16 -0.69
CA GLY A 283 21.37 -5.16 -1.30
C GLY A 283 22.07 -4.59 -2.52
N LEU A 284 23.39 -4.40 -2.45
CA LEU A 284 24.20 -3.89 -3.55
C LEU A 284 24.62 -5.02 -4.50
N MET A 285 24.83 -4.69 -5.77
CA MET A 285 25.26 -5.66 -6.78
C MET A 285 26.32 -5.11 -7.73
N LYS A 286 27.14 -6.01 -8.27
CA LYS A 286 27.99 -5.76 -9.44
C LYS A 286 27.51 -6.59 -10.61
N MET A 287 27.68 -6.07 -11.82
CA MET A 287 27.39 -6.80 -13.06
C MET A 287 28.59 -6.80 -14.01
N ASP A 288 28.58 -7.73 -14.96
CA ASP A 288 29.46 -7.70 -16.13
C ASP A 288 28.89 -6.87 -17.28
N ASP A 289 29.61 -6.80 -18.41
CA ASP A 289 29.22 -6.02 -19.60
C ASP A 289 27.92 -6.52 -20.27
N GLU A 290 27.47 -7.74 -19.96
CA GLU A 290 26.18 -8.30 -20.40
C GLU A 290 25.04 -7.96 -19.42
N GLY A 291 25.33 -7.25 -18.33
CA GLY A 291 24.38 -6.94 -17.25
C GLY A 291 24.08 -8.13 -16.33
N ARG A 292 24.85 -9.21 -16.39
CA ARG A 292 24.68 -10.37 -15.51
C ARG A 292 25.26 -10.04 -14.13
N VAL A 293 24.52 -10.35 -13.07
CA VAL A 293 24.99 -10.11 -11.70
C VAL A 293 26.08 -11.12 -11.34
N ILE A 294 27.28 -10.59 -11.04
CA ILE A 294 28.47 -11.38 -10.68
C ILE A 294 28.74 -11.40 -9.16
N GLU A 295 28.32 -10.35 -8.45
CA GLU A 295 28.50 -10.20 -7.00
C GLU A 295 27.27 -9.53 -6.40
N PHE A 296 26.83 -9.99 -5.23
CA PHE A 296 25.71 -9.42 -4.48
C PHE A 296 26.06 -9.35 -3.00
N ALA A 297 25.81 -8.19 -2.38
CA ALA A 297 26.06 -7.95 -0.97
C ALA A 297 24.84 -7.30 -0.33
N GLU A 298 24.11 -8.06 0.48
CA GLU A 298 23.03 -7.52 1.32
C GLU A 298 23.62 -6.62 2.41
N LYS A 299 23.18 -5.35 2.46
CA LYS A 299 23.51 -4.33 3.47
C LYS A 299 25.00 -4.29 3.86
N PRO A 300 25.90 -3.99 2.92
CA PRO A 300 27.34 -3.97 3.20
C PRO A 300 27.73 -2.70 3.96
N GLU A 301 28.71 -2.84 4.86
CA GLU A 301 29.28 -1.75 5.65
C GLU A 301 30.82 -1.79 5.58
N GLY A 302 31.47 -0.66 5.90
CA GLY A 302 32.93 -0.55 5.96
C GLY A 302 33.64 -0.93 4.66
N GLU A 303 34.71 -1.72 4.74
CA GLU A 303 35.48 -2.17 3.57
C GLU A 303 34.63 -2.92 2.54
N LYS A 304 33.58 -3.62 2.98
CA LYS A 304 32.65 -4.33 2.07
C LYS A 304 31.75 -3.36 1.30
N LEU A 305 31.44 -2.19 1.87
CA LEU A 305 30.72 -1.15 1.16
C LEU A 305 31.63 -0.57 0.07
N GLU A 306 32.85 -0.15 0.44
CA GLU A 306 33.85 0.36 -0.52
C GLU A 306 34.13 -0.62 -1.66
N SER A 307 34.22 -1.93 -1.37
CA SER A 307 34.45 -2.95 -2.39
C SER A 307 33.29 -3.09 -3.38
N MET A 308 32.09 -2.58 -3.08
CA MET A 308 30.90 -2.64 -3.93
C MET A 308 30.70 -1.39 -4.81
N LYS A 309 31.63 -0.42 -4.79
CA LYS A 309 31.64 0.70 -5.74
C LYS A 309 31.80 0.19 -7.17
N VAL A 310 31.05 0.80 -8.09
CA VAL A 310 31.02 0.50 -9.52
C VAL A 310 30.93 1.79 -10.32
N ASP A 311 31.44 1.77 -11.55
CA ASP A 311 31.23 2.84 -12.50
C ASP A 311 29.80 2.77 -13.04
N THR A 312 28.93 3.69 -12.63
CA THR A 312 27.53 3.73 -13.08
C THR A 312 27.34 4.47 -14.41
N THR A 313 28.40 4.98 -15.05
CA THR A 313 28.31 5.46 -16.46
C THR A 313 27.96 4.33 -17.43
N ILE A 314 28.29 3.07 -17.10
CA ILE A 314 27.87 1.88 -17.87
C ILE A 314 26.35 1.74 -17.97
N LEU A 315 25.60 2.40 -17.08
CA LEU A 315 24.14 2.46 -17.03
C LEU A 315 23.55 3.68 -17.77
N GLY A 316 24.37 4.45 -18.49
CA GLY A 316 23.94 5.67 -19.18
C GLY A 316 23.79 6.91 -18.27
N LEU A 317 24.33 6.87 -17.05
CA LEU A 317 24.47 8.08 -16.23
C LEU A 317 25.61 8.95 -16.75
N ASP A 318 25.46 10.27 -16.62
CA ASP A 318 26.56 11.22 -16.83
C ASP A 318 27.63 11.14 -15.72
N ASP A 319 28.82 11.64 -16.04
CA ASP A 319 30.01 11.61 -15.16
C ASP A 319 29.83 12.33 -13.82
N GLU A 320 28.82 13.19 -13.64
CA GLU A 320 28.54 13.87 -12.37
C GLU A 320 27.63 12.98 -11.51
N ARG A 321 26.48 12.56 -12.04
CA ARG A 321 25.56 11.63 -11.38
C ARG A 321 26.21 10.29 -11.05
N ALA A 322 27.11 9.80 -11.90
CA ALA A 322 27.83 8.54 -11.65
C ALA A 322 28.78 8.63 -10.44
N LYS A 323 29.38 9.81 -10.19
CA LYS A 323 30.20 10.06 -9.00
C LYS A 323 29.37 10.23 -7.73
N GLU A 324 28.17 10.84 -7.85
CA GLU A 324 27.23 10.96 -6.73
C GLU A 324 26.57 9.62 -6.36
N MET A 325 26.36 8.75 -7.34
CA MET A 325 25.72 7.44 -7.18
C MET A 325 26.62 6.30 -7.69
N PRO A 326 27.74 5.98 -7.00
CA PRO A 326 28.72 4.98 -7.42
C PRO A 326 28.33 3.54 -7.03
N TYR A 327 27.05 3.30 -6.74
CA TYR A 327 26.52 2.00 -6.31
C TYR A 327 25.25 1.64 -7.06
N ILE A 328 25.00 0.33 -7.19
CA ILE A 328 23.81 -0.22 -7.81
C ILE A 328 23.09 -1.07 -6.78
N ALA A 329 21.88 -0.64 -6.37
CA ALA A 329 21.08 -1.27 -5.33
C ALA A 329 19.89 -2.04 -5.91
N SER A 330 19.59 -3.20 -5.33
CA SER A 330 18.38 -3.97 -5.57
C SER A 330 17.16 -3.24 -5.03
N MET A 331 16.13 -3.08 -5.87
CA MET A 331 14.83 -2.52 -5.49
C MET A 331 13.96 -3.50 -4.71
N GLY A 332 14.43 -4.72 -4.42
CA GLY A 332 13.61 -5.79 -3.84
C GLY A 332 12.50 -6.30 -4.78
N ILE A 333 12.70 -6.15 -6.10
CA ILE A 333 11.76 -6.49 -7.16
C ILE A 333 12.44 -7.49 -8.10
N TYR A 334 11.80 -8.63 -8.32
CA TYR A 334 12.40 -9.78 -9.02
C TYR A 334 11.42 -10.43 -10.00
N VAL A 335 11.84 -10.72 -11.22
CA VAL A 335 11.19 -11.75 -12.05
C VAL A 335 11.98 -13.04 -11.89
N ILE A 336 11.30 -14.11 -11.48
CA ILE A 336 11.93 -15.41 -11.22
C ILE A 336 11.16 -16.49 -11.96
N ARG A 337 11.86 -17.23 -12.80
CA ARG A 337 11.31 -18.35 -13.56
C ARG A 337 10.76 -19.43 -12.62
N LYS A 338 9.57 -19.96 -12.90
CA LYS A 338 8.87 -20.94 -12.04
C LYS A 338 9.74 -22.15 -11.66
N ARG A 339 10.54 -22.66 -12.61
CA ARG A 339 11.49 -23.77 -12.36
C ARG A 339 12.60 -23.37 -11.39
N ALA A 340 13.15 -22.17 -11.54
CA ALA A 340 14.26 -21.66 -10.75
C ALA A 340 13.83 -21.40 -9.30
N LEU A 341 12.69 -20.72 -9.09
CA LEU A 341 12.18 -20.47 -7.74
C LEU A 341 11.89 -21.76 -6.98
N LYS A 342 11.30 -22.77 -7.65
CA LYS A 342 11.09 -24.10 -7.08
C LYS A 342 12.42 -24.74 -6.66
N GLN A 343 13.39 -24.80 -7.58
CA GLN A 343 14.69 -25.43 -7.34
C GLN A 343 15.45 -24.73 -6.21
N LEU A 344 15.40 -23.40 -6.14
CA LEU A 344 16.05 -22.63 -5.08
C LEU A 344 15.39 -22.91 -3.72
N LEU A 345 14.07 -22.71 -3.59
CA LEU A 345 13.40 -22.77 -2.29
C LEU A 345 13.13 -24.19 -1.76
N LEU A 346 12.95 -25.20 -2.63
CA LEU A 346 12.59 -26.57 -2.22
C LEU A 346 13.72 -27.60 -2.32
N GLU A 347 14.77 -27.31 -3.09
CA GLU A 347 15.83 -28.28 -3.40
C GLU A 347 17.20 -27.79 -2.89
N LYS A 348 17.67 -26.60 -3.33
CA LYS A 348 19.02 -26.09 -3.00
C LYS A 348 19.11 -25.36 -1.65
N PHE A 349 18.16 -24.48 -1.35
CA PHE A 349 18.21 -23.54 -0.21
C PHE A 349 16.98 -23.64 0.68
N ARG A 350 16.68 -24.85 1.15
CA ARG A 350 15.46 -25.17 1.92
C ARG A 350 15.30 -24.41 3.24
N GLY A 351 16.40 -23.89 3.78
CA GLY A 351 16.42 -23.06 4.99
C GLY A 351 16.61 -21.56 4.74
N ALA A 352 16.69 -21.09 3.47
CA ALA A 352 16.89 -19.67 3.19
C ALA A 352 15.64 -18.87 3.52
N ASN A 353 15.77 -17.98 4.50
CA ASN A 353 14.73 -17.11 5.03
C ASN A 353 14.71 -15.74 4.34
N ASP A 354 15.82 -15.25 3.78
CA ASP A 354 15.86 -13.98 3.04
C ASP A 354 16.22 -14.09 1.54
N PHE A 355 15.51 -13.33 0.70
CA PHE A 355 15.75 -13.24 -0.73
C PHE A 355 17.11 -12.57 -1.05
N GLY A 356 17.38 -11.38 -0.50
CA GLY A 356 18.59 -10.60 -0.81
C GLY A 356 19.84 -11.16 -0.12
N GLY A 357 19.73 -11.51 1.16
CA GLY A 357 20.85 -12.04 1.95
C GLY A 357 21.29 -13.45 1.58
N GLU A 358 20.36 -14.31 1.11
CA GLU A 358 20.63 -15.75 0.99
C GLU A 358 20.24 -16.31 -0.38
N LEU A 359 19.02 -16.02 -0.88
CA LEU A 359 18.52 -16.65 -2.11
C LEU A 359 19.21 -16.14 -3.39
N ILE A 360 19.40 -14.82 -3.52
CA ILE A 360 20.06 -14.19 -4.68
C ILE A 360 21.56 -14.55 -4.71
N PRO A 361 22.36 -14.35 -3.64
CA PRO A 361 23.74 -14.83 -3.58
C PRO A 361 23.84 -16.34 -3.79
N GLY A 362 22.92 -17.11 -3.22
CA GLY A 362 22.84 -18.55 -3.42
C GLY A 362 22.64 -18.94 -4.89
N ALA A 363 21.75 -18.24 -5.61
CA ALA A 363 21.51 -18.47 -7.03
C ALA A 363 22.74 -18.16 -7.90
N ILE A 364 23.45 -17.06 -7.62
CA ILE A 364 24.70 -16.68 -8.29
C ILE A 364 25.76 -17.77 -8.06
N ASN A 365 25.98 -18.17 -6.80
CA ASN A 365 26.99 -19.17 -6.41
C ASN A 365 26.77 -20.55 -7.03
N VAL A 366 25.53 -20.92 -7.34
CA VAL A 366 25.20 -22.20 -8.01
C VAL A 366 25.10 -22.08 -9.54
N GLY A 367 25.59 -20.97 -10.11
CA GLY A 367 25.76 -20.77 -11.54
C GLY A 367 24.50 -20.38 -12.33
N MET A 368 23.39 -20.03 -11.66
CA MET A 368 22.18 -19.60 -12.37
C MET A 368 22.39 -18.29 -13.14
N ARG A 369 21.57 -18.04 -14.16
CA ARG A 369 21.60 -16.76 -14.88
C ARG A 369 20.80 -15.72 -14.11
N VAL A 370 21.49 -14.97 -13.26
CA VAL A 370 20.95 -13.80 -12.53
C VAL A 370 21.32 -12.54 -13.30
N GLN A 371 20.31 -11.76 -13.69
CA GLN A 371 20.44 -10.59 -14.57
C GLN A 371 20.02 -9.31 -13.83
N ALA A 372 20.70 -8.19 -14.04
CA ALA A 372 20.23 -6.88 -13.63
C ALA A 372 19.28 -6.26 -14.67
N TYR A 373 18.26 -5.55 -14.22
CA TYR A 373 17.41 -4.67 -15.03
C TYR A 373 17.49 -3.27 -14.44
N LEU A 374 17.95 -2.30 -15.23
CA LEU A 374 18.03 -0.92 -14.78
C LEU A 374 16.63 -0.30 -14.77
N PHE A 375 16.22 0.24 -13.62
CA PHE A 375 15.03 1.08 -13.53
C PHE A 375 15.43 2.55 -13.55
N ASP A 376 15.02 3.28 -14.59
CA ASP A 376 15.12 4.74 -14.66
C ASP A 376 13.78 5.37 -14.28
N GLY A 377 13.68 5.83 -13.03
CA GLY A 377 12.47 6.42 -12.50
C GLY A 377 12.55 6.70 -11.01
N TYR A 378 11.52 7.34 -10.46
CA TYR A 378 11.45 7.57 -9.02
C TYR A 378 11.17 6.28 -8.25
N TRP A 379 12.04 5.99 -7.28
CA TRP A 379 11.88 4.90 -6.32
C TRP A 379 12.36 5.34 -4.93
N GLU A 380 11.63 4.96 -3.88
CA GLU A 380 11.94 5.28 -2.48
C GLU A 380 11.45 4.16 -1.52
N ASP A 381 12.31 3.67 -0.62
CA ASP A 381 11.91 2.77 0.50
C ASP A 381 11.22 3.59 1.60
N ILE A 382 9.88 3.56 1.62
CA ILE A 382 9.06 4.23 2.64
C ILE A 382 8.81 3.35 3.87
N GLY A 383 9.80 2.51 4.19
CA GLY A 383 9.79 1.54 5.27
C GLY A 383 10.24 2.05 6.64
N THR A 384 10.68 3.31 6.79
CA THR A 384 10.97 3.97 8.08
C THR A 384 10.06 5.17 8.27
N ILE A 385 9.86 5.63 9.52
CA ILE A 385 8.99 6.81 9.80
C ILE A 385 9.48 8.05 9.05
N GLU A 386 10.79 8.26 8.95
CA GLU A 386 11.37 9.42 8.29
C GLU A 386 11.22 9.38 6.77
N SER A 387 11.55 8.27 6.11
CA SER A 387 11.36 8.16 4.66
C SER A 387 9.88 8.18 4.28
N PHE A 388 9.02 7.54 5.07
CA PHE A 388 7.56 7.63 4.93
C PHE A 388 7.03 9.06 5.07
N TYR A 389 7.53 9.82 6.05
CA TYR A 389 7.15 11.22 6.26
C TYR A 389 7.61 12.11 5.10
N ASN A 390 8.90 12.02 4.74
CA ASN A 390 9.49 12.81 3.66
C ASN A 390 8.84 12.51 2.31
N ALA A 391 8.54 11.25 2.02
CA ALA A 391 7.87 10.86 0.77
C ALA A 391 6.41 11.35 0.69
N ASN A 392 5.67 11.39 1.81
CA ASN A 392 4.32 11.97 1.81
C ASN A 392 4.38 13.49 1.58
N LEU A 393 5.22 14.23 2.31
CA LEU A 393 5.32 15.69 2.11
C LEU A 393 5.91 16.04 0.74
N GLY A 394 6.81 15.21 0.20
CA GLY A 394 7.38 15.34 -1.14
C GLY A 394 6.34 15.34 -2.28
N LEU A 395 5.12 14.85 -2.04
CA LEU A 395 4.00 14.97 -2.98
C LEU A 395 3.50 16.41 -3.17
N THR A 396 3.79 17.29 -2.20
CA THR A 396 3.40 18.72 -2.24
C THR A 396 4.44 19.60 -2.96
N LYS A 397 5.60 19.04 -3.32
CA LYS A 397 6.75 19.76 -3.87
C LYS A 397 6.41 20.44 -5.22
N LYS A 398 6.85 21.68 -5.36
CA LYS A 398 6.74 22.51 -6.57
C LYS A 398 8.04 22.49 -7.39
N PRO A 399 7.99 22.72 -8.72
CA PRO A 399 6.78 22.87 -9.54
C PRO A 399 6.08 21.53 -9.83
N VAL A 400 6.80 20.41 -9.71
CA VAL A 400 6.31 19.04 -9.91
C VAL A 400 6.88 18.18 -8.78
N PRO A 401 6.07 17.29 -8.15
CA PRO A 401 6.58 16.36 -7.15
C PRO A 401 7.40 15.25 -7.80
N ASN A 402 8.34 14.66 -7.05
CA ASN A 402 9.18 13.58 -7.56
C ASN A 402 8.37 12.32 -7.94
N PHE A 403 7.19 12.14 -7.32
CA PHE A 403 6.21 11.11 -7.65
C PHE A 403 4.82 11.75 -7.76
N SER A 404 4.04 11.36 -8.77
CA SER A 404 2.65 11.81 -8.94
C SER A 404 1.69 10.62 -9.09
N PHE A 405 0.56 10.71 -8.39
CA PHE A 405 -0.56 9.77 -8.50
C PHE A 405 -1.40 9.99 -9.78
N ASP A 406 -1.33 11.18 -10.37
CA ASP A 406 -2.26 11.70 -11.39
C ASP A 406 -1.90 11.32 -12.84
N ASP A 407 -1.31 10.15 -13.03
CA ASP A 407 -0.90 9.66 -14.35
C ASP A 407 -2.09 9.05 -15.11
N PRO A 408 -2.49 9.59 -16.28
CA PRO A 408 -3.64 9.10 -17.03
C PRO A 408 -3.38 7.78 -17.76
N SER A 409 -2.12 7.39 -17.92
CA SER A 409 -1.73 6.16 -18.64
C SER A 409 -1.54 4.97 -17.69
N ALA A 410 -1.05 5.22 -16.49
CA ALA A 410 -0.81 4.23 -15.44
C ALA A 410 -1.20 4.79 -14.05
N PRO A 411 -2.51 5.06 -13.83
CA PRO A 411 -2.98 5.61 -12.57
C PRO A 411 -2.77 4.62 -11.43
N ILE A 412 -2.57 5.13 -10.22
CA ILE A 412 -2.66 4.31 -9.01
C ILE A 412 -4.13 4.20 -8.63
N TYR A 413 -4.65 2.97 -8.59
CA TYR A 413 -6.00 2.67 -8.14
C TYR A 413 -6.07 2.59 -6.63
N SER A 414 -7.25 2.81 -6.04
CA SER A 414 -7.52 2.53 -4.63
C SER A 414 -9.00 2.24 -4.43
N GLN A 415 -9.42 2.07 -3.17
CA GLN A 415 -10.82 1.86 -2.85
C GLN A 415 -11.63 3.14 -3.14
N HIS A 416 -12.53 3.12 -4.12
CA HIS A 416 -13.55 4.16 -4.27
C HIS A 416 -14.41 4.22 -2.99
N ARG A 417 -14.52 5.40 -2.38
CA ARG A 417 -15.22 5.60 -1.09
C ARG A 417 -16.56 6.31 -1.21
N CYS A 418 -16.86 6.88 -2.38
CA CYS A 418 -18.03 7.72 -2.64
C CYS A 418 -18.23 8.82 -1.59
N LEU A 419 -17.14 9.46 -1.16
CA LEU A 419 -17.18 10.55 -0.19
C LEU A 419 -17.64 11.86 -0.85
N PRO A 420 -18.27 12.76 -0.08
CA PRO A 420 -18.58 14.10 -0.58
C PRO A 420 -17.28 14.88 -0.85
N PRO A 421 -17.35 15.95 -1.68
CA PRO A 421 -16.27 16.92 -1.79
C PRO A 421 -15.89 17.51 -0.42
N SER A 422 -14.61 17.84 -0.25
CA SER A 422 -14.11 18.44 0.99
C SER A 422 -14.69 19.85 1.19
N LYS A 423 -15.24 20.09 2.38
CA LYS A 423 -15.83 21.37 2.77
C LYS A 423 -14.82 22.20 3.55
N MET A 424 -14.48 23.36 3.00
CA MET A 424 -13.58 24.33 3.61
C MET A 424 -14.33 25.64 3.84
N VAL A 425 -14.16 26.24 5.02
CA VAL A 425 -14.72 27.54 5.40
C VAL A 425 -13.60 28.36 6.02
N ASP A 426 -13.27 29.52 5.45
CA ASP A 426 -12.23 30.44 5.93
C ASP A 426 -10.84 29.80 6.16
N VAL A 427 -10.41 28.92 5.24
CA VAL A 427 -9.16 28.16 5.37
C VAL A 427 -8.06 28.79 4.51
N ASN A 428 -6.87 28.96 5.10
CA ASN A 428 -5.65 29.27 4.34
C ASN A 428 -4.83 27.99 4.14
N VAL A 429 -4.71 27.53 2.89
CA VAL A 429 -3.97 26.32 2.50
C VAL A 429 -2.82 26.71 1.58
N THR A 430 -1.60 26.31 1.94
CA THR A 430 -0.38 26.53 1.16
C THR A 430 0.44 25.26 1.07
N ASP A 431 0.97 24.95 -0.11
CA ASP A 431 1.89 23.81 -0.35
C ASP A 431 1.37 22.48 0.24
N SER A 432 0.07 22.20 0.10
CA SER A 432 -0.59 21.11 0.82
C SER A 432 -1.59 20.35 -0.04
N ILE A 433 -1.78 19.06 0.26
CA ILE A 433 -2.76 18.18 -0.39
C ILE A 433 -3.94 17.95 0.57
N ILE A 434 -5.16 18.11 0.09
CA ILE A 434 -6.39 17.82 0.83
C ILE A 434 -7.15 16.66 0.16
N GLY A 435 -7.27 15.54 0.87
CA GLY A 435 -8.00 14.34 0.47
C GLY A 435 -9.52 14.46 0.58
N GLU A 436 -10.22 13.37 0.34
CA GLU A 436 -11.69 13.33 0.18
C GLU A 436 -12.48 13.62 1.47
N GLY A 437 -13.59 14.36 1.36
CA GLY A 437 -14.57 14.51 2.44
C GLY A 437 -14.08 15.20 3.71
N CYS A 438 -13.04 16.03 3.64
CA CYS A 438 -12.57 16.77 4.80
C CYS A 438 -13.59 17.85 5.23
N ILE A 439 -13.62 18.18 6.53
CA ILE A 439 -14.42 19.27 7.10
C ILE A 439 -13.46 20.19 7.83
N ILE A 440 -13.14 21.33 7.22
CA ILE A 440 -12.07 22.23 7.64
C ILE A 440 -12.65 23.64 7.85
N LYS A 441 -12.38 24.26 9.01
CA LYS A 441 -12.95 25.56 9.39
C LYS A 441 -11.91 26.49 10.01
N ASP A 442 -11.80 27.71 9.50
CA ASP A 442 -11.08 28.85 10.11
C ASP A 442 -9.68 28.46 10.62
N CYS A 443 -8.83 27.95 9.74
CA CYS A 443 -7.53 27.38 10.12
C CYS A 443 -6.45 27.61 9.06
N LYS A 444 -5.19 27.34 9.44
CA LYS A 444 -4.00 27.47 8.58
C LYS A 444 -3.35 26.11 8.36
N ILE A 445 -3.08 25.77 7.10
CA ILE A 445 -2.45 24.52 6.69
C ILE A 445 -1.29 24.86 5.73
N HIS A 446 -0.09 24.48 6.11
CA HIS A 446 1.15 24.72 5.35
C HIS A 446 1.97 23.43 5.22
N HIS A 447 2.53 23.17 4.02
CA HIS A 447 3.43 22.04 3.76
C HIS A 447 2.94 20.70 4.36
N SER A 448 1.69 20.33 4.07
CA SER A 448 0.99 19.26 4.79
C SER A 448 0.12 18.36 3.90
N VAL A 449 -0.09 17.12 4.34
CA VAL A 449 -0.97 16.16 3.66
C VAL A 449 -2.15 15.82 4.58
N VAL A 450 -3.36 16.17 4.16
CA VAL A 450 -4.60 15.98 4.93
C VAL A 450 -5.41 14.86 4.31
N GLY A 451 -5.46 13.72 4.98
CA GLY A 451 -6.16 12.50 4.57
C GLY A 451 -7.68 12.59 4.70
N PRO A 452 -8.41 11.61 4.14
CA PRO A 452 -9.85 11.69 3.96
C PRO A 452 -10.60 11.71 5.29
N ARG A 453 -11.73 12.42 5.29
CA ARG A 453 -12.61 12.66 6.45
C ARG A 453 -11.94 13.41 7.62
N SER A 454 -10.85 14.12 7.38
CA SER A 454 -10.23 14.95 8.43
C SER A 454 -11.19 16.05 8.89
N CYS A 455 -11.45 16.10 10.18
CA CYS A 455 -12.18 17.18 10.86
C CYS A 455 -11.16 18.12 11.51
N ILE A 456 -11.13 19.38 11.09
CA ILE A 456 -10.20 20.40 11.58
C ILE A 456 -11.00 21.63 12.01
N SER A 457 -10.93 21.95 13.30
CA SER A 457 -11.65 23.06 13.95
C SER A 457 -10.97 24.42 13.79
N LYS A 458 -11.69 25.47 14.20
CA LYS A 458 -11.27 26.87 14.24
C LYS A 458 -9.95 27.08 15.00
N GLY A 459 -9.12 27.98 14.48
CA GLY A 459 -7.87 28.43 15.08
C GLY A 459 -6.72 27.42 14.99
N VAL A 460 -6.92 26.27 14.33
CA VAL A 460 -5.89 25.24 14.20
C VAL A 460 -4.78 25.72 13.26
N ILE A 461 -3.54 25.38 13.59
CA ILE A 461 -2.36 25.58 12.74
C ILE A 461 -1.71 24.23 12.49
N ILE A 462 -1.54 23.86 11.22
CA ILE A 462 -0.87 22.64 10.77
C ILE A 462 0.28 23.03 9.85
N GLU A 463 1.50 22.67 10.24
CA GLU A 463 2.72 22.92 9.47
C GLU A 463 3.52 21.62 9.37
N ASP A 464 4.12 21.33 8.21
CA ASP A 464 5.03 20.18 8.03
C ASP A 464 4.44 18.85 8.55
N SER A 465 3.17 18.55 8.25
CA SER A 465 2.47 17.46 8.95
C SER A 465 1.56 16.61 8.08
N ILE A 466 1.40 15.35 8.49
CA ILE A 466 0.58 14.36 7.79
C ILE A 466 -0.58 13.97 8.70
N ILE A 467 -1.78 14.43 8.36
CA ILE A 467 -3.00 14.06 9.06
C ILE A 467 -3.60 12.88 8.31
N MET A 468 -3.59 11.67 8.86
CA MET A 468 -4.11 10.51 8.17
C MET A 468 -5.64 10.58 7.98
N GLY A 469 -6.36 11.35 8.79
CA GLY A 469 -7.81 11.53 8.71
C GLY A 469 -8.60 10.45 9.44
N ALA A 470 -9.78 10.06 8.94
CA ALA A 470 -10.67 9.14 9.67
C ALA A 470 -11.25 8.00 8.82
N ASP A 471 -11.48 6.85 9.48
CA ASP A 471 -12.10 5.67 8.88
C ASP A 471 -13.62 5.85 8.66
N TYR A 472 -14.27 6.73 9.41
CA TYR A 472 -15.70 7.08 9.38
C TYR A 472 -15.92 8.55 9.82
N TYR A 473 -17.16 9.04 9.77
CA TYR A 473 -17.56 10.30 10.42
C TYR A 473 -18.35 9.99 11.69
N GLU A 474 -18.20 10.82 12.71
CA GLU A 474 -19.07 10.80 13.90
C GLU A 474 -20.34 11.61 13.64
N SER A 475 -21.49 11.05 14.03
CA SER A 475 -22.76 11.77 14.03
C SER A 475 -22.82 12.79 15.18
N GLU A 476 -23.79 13.70 15.14
CA GLU A 476 -24.03 14.62 16.26
C GLU A 476 -24.47 13.87 17.54
N ALA A 477 -25.09 12.68 17.41
CA ALA A 477 -25.39 11.84 18.56
C ALA A 477 -24.11 11.30 19.21
N ASP A 478 -23.16 10.81 18.42
CA ASP A 478 -21.87 10.30 18.91
C ASP A 478 -21.09 11.41 19.61
N LYS A 479 -20.99 12.60 18.99
CA LYS A 479 -20.33 13.78 19.58
C LYS A 479 -20.96 14.20 20.90
N ASN A 480 -22.28 14.14 21.01
CA ASN A 480 -23.00 14.44 22.25
C ASN A 480 -22.76 13.38 23.34
N ILE A 481 -22.47 12.12 22.98
CA ILE A 481 -22.07 11.08 23.94
C ILE A 481 -20.63 11.32 24.41
N LEU A 482 -19.70 11.59 23.49
CA LEU A 482 -18.30 11.87 23.82
C LEU A 482 -18.16 13.14 24.67
N ALA A 483 -18.92 14.20 24.36
CA ALA A 483 -18.96 15.42 25.16
C ALA A 483 -19.44 15.16 26.62
N LYS A 484 -20.42 14.26 26.83
CA LYS A 484 -20.84 13.84 28.19
C LYS A 484 -19.77 13.03 28.92
N GLN A 485 -18.86 12.38 28.18
CA GLN A 485 -17.72 11.63 28.71
C GLN A 485 -16.45 12.48 28.83
N SER A 486 -16.51 13.79 28.56
CA SER A 486 -15.35 14.70 28.47
C SER A 486 -14.30 14.30 27.43
N VAL A 487 -14.66 13.44 26.47
CA VAL A 487 -13.81 12.99 25.37
C VAL A 487 -13.98 13.95 24.18
N SER A 488 -12.86 14.38 23.60
CA SER A 488 -12.88 15.14 22.35
C SER A 488 -13.33 14.24 21.19
N PRO A 489 -14.14 14.71 20.22
CA PRO A 489 -14.47 13.94 19.01
C PRO A 489 -13.26 13.79 18.08
N ILE A 490 -13.36 12.91 17.09
CA ILE A 490 -12.30 12.63 16.10
C ILE A 490 -11.91 13.93 15.36
N GLY A 491 -10.59 14.11 15.20
CA GLY A 491 -9.99 15.23 14.48
C GLY A 491 -9.18 16.15 15.38
N ILE A 492 -8.96 17.37 14.91
CA ILE A 492 -8.15 18.38 15.58
C ILE A 492 -9.05 19.51 16.06
N ARG A 493 -9.17 19.66 17.38
CA ARG A 493 -10.00 20.66 18.05
C ARG A 493 -9.34 22.03 18.14
N GLU A 494 -10.11 22.98 18.65
CA GLU A 494 -9.89 24.41 18.52
C GLU A 494 -8.53 24.89 19.06
N PHE A 495 -7.90 25.82 18.34
CA PHE A 495 -6.64 26.49 18.70
C PHE A 495 -5.41 25.58 18.92
N SER A 496 -5.47 24.33 18.45
CA SER A 496 -4.35 23.39 18.54
C SER A 496 -3.32 23.63 17.43
N VAL A 497 -2.04 23.38 17.75
CA VAL A 497 -0.89 23.62 16.86
C VAL A 497 -0.14 22.31 16.65
N ILE A 498 -0.02 21.90 15.39
CA ILE A 498 0.61 20.65 14.95
C ILE A 498 1.76 21.00 14.01
N LYS A 499 3.00 20.63 14.39
CA LYS A 499 4.21 20.84 13.61
C LYS A 499 5.05 19.56 13.54
N ARG A 500 5.60 19.24 12.37
CA ARG A 500 6.51 18.09 12.15
C ARG A 500 5.97 16.77 12.73
N ALA A 501 4.71 16.45 12.38
CA ALA A 501 3.98 15.35 13.02
C ALA A 501 3.18 14.48 12.04
N ILE A 502 2.99 13.22 12.43
CA ILE A 502 2.05 12.27 11.81
C ILE A 502 0.91 12.05 12.80
N ILE A 503 -0.32 12.39 12.41
CA ILE A 503 -1.52 12.13 13.19
C ILE A 503 -2.26 10.96 12.55
N ASP A 504 -2.17 9.76 13.14
CA ASP A 504 -2.77 8.56 12.57
C ASP A 504 -4.32 8.56 12.67
N LYS A 505 -4.96 7.58 12.01
CA LYS A 505 -6.40 7.50 11.81
C LYS A 505 -7.18 7.59 13.13
N ASN A 506 -8.27 8.34 13.09
CA ASN A 506 -9.23 8.49 14.20
C ASN A 506 -8.62 9.09 15.48
N ALA A 507 -7.49 9.82 15.42
CA ALA A 507 -6.98 10.51 16.60
C ALA A 507 -7.96 11.59 17.11
N HIS A 508 -8.07 11.71 18.42
CA HIS A 508 -8.91 12.66 19.14
C HIS A 508 -8.01 13.73 19.79
N ILE A 509 -7.69 14.80 19.05
CA ILE A 509 -6.79 15.87 19.51
C ILE A 509 -7.62 17.02 20.08
N GLY A 510 -7.60 17.18 21.40
CA GLY A 510 -8.34 18.20 22.16
C GLY A 510 -7.88 19.64 21.91
N CYS A 511 -8.56 20.59 22.55
CA CYS A 511 -8.36 22.03 22.34
C CYS A 511 -7.03 22.53 22.93
N ASN A 512 -6.41 23.51 22.28
CA ASN A 512 -5.14 24.13 22.71
C ASN A 512 -3.95 23.15 22.85
N VAL A 513 -4.01 21.98 22.21
CA VAL A 513 -2.93 20.99 22.20
C VAL A 513 -1.79 21.49 21.31
N LYS A 514 -0.55 21.40 21.81
CA LYS A 514 0.65 21.79 21.06
C LYS A 514 1.56 20.59 20.85
N ILE A 515 1.54 20.06 19.63
CA ILE A 515 2.48 19.04 19.15
C ILE A 515 3.54 19.76 18.32
N ILE A 516 4.65 20.14 18.99
CA ILE A 516 5.71 20.98 18.39
C ILE A 516 7.14 20.49 18.65
N ASN A 517 7.34 19.42 19.44
CA ASN A 517 8.64 18.85 19.82
C ASN A 517 9.72 19.91 20.16
N LYS A 518 9.39 20.85 21.05
CA LYS A 518 10.21 22.03 21.38
C LYS A 518 11.64 21.70 21.82
N ASP A 519 11.79 20.57 22.52
CA ASP A 519 13.07 20.09 23.06
C ASP A 519 13.92 19.34 22.01
N ASN A 520 13.45 19.24 20.76
CA ASN A 520 14.10 18.54 19.64
C ASN A 520 14.49 17.08 19.95
N VAL A 521 13.65 16.39 20.72
CA VAL A 521 13.83 14.96 21.05
C VAL A 521 13.83 14.16 19.74
N GLN A 522 14.82 13.29 19.53
CA GLN A 522 14.90 12.48 18.32
C GLN A 522 14.10 11.18 18.43
N GLU A 523 14.30 10.44 19.52
CA GLU A 523 13.65 9.16 19.79
C GLU A 523 12.94 9.22 21.14
N ALA A 524 11.65 8.86 21.19
CA ALA A 524 10.92 8.69 22.45
C ALA A 524 9.76 7.71 22.32
N GLU A 525 9.68 6.79 23.28
CA GLU A 525 8.56 5.85 23.42
C GLU A 525 7.60 6.37 24.50
N ARG A 526 6.37 6.68 24.07
CA ARG A 526 5.32 7.32 24.91
C ARG A 526 3.94 6.75 24.59
N GLU A 527 3.86 5.43 24.37
CA GLU A 527 2.63 4.73 23.99
C GLU A 527 1.47 4.98 24.97
N THR A 528 1.77 4.99 26.27
CA THR A 528 0.80 5.32 27.34
C THR A 528 0.26 6.74 27.27
N CYS A 529 0.98 7.66 26.60
CA CYS A 529 0.55 9.02 26.30
C CYS A 529 -0.02 9.15 24.87
N GLY A 530 -0.16 8.05 24.12
CA GLY A 530 -0.75 8.01 22.78
C GLY A 530 0.17 8.44 21.63
N TYR A 531 1.49 8.56 21.84
CA TYR A 531 2.42 8.96 20.77
C TYR A 531 3.80 8.30 20.85
N TYR A 532 4.56 8.42 19.75
CA TYR A 532 5.98 8.13 19.65
C TYR A 532 6.72 9.32 19.02
N ILE A 533 8.03 9.39 19.19
CA ILE A 533 8.90 10.28 18.41
C ILE A 533 10.00 9.43 17.79
N LYS A 534 10.23 9.58 16.47
CA LYS A 534 11.30 8.93 15.71
C LYS A 534 11.88 9.90 14.68
N SER A 535 13.20 9.99 14.53
CA SER A 535 13.90 11.05 13.77
C SER A 535 13.40 12.48 14.11
N GLY A 536 12.90 12.67 15.34
CA GLY A 536 12.27 13.89 15.82
C GLY A 536 10.88 14.23 15.24
N ILE A 537 10.26 13.29 14.51
CA ILE A 537 8.89 13.39 14.00
C ILE A 537 7.93 12.79 15.04
N VAL A 538 6.94 13.57 15.50
CA VAL A 538 5.96 13.08 16.48
C VAL A 538 4.88 12.27 15.75
N THR A 539 4.69 11.01 16.12
CA THR A 539 3.63 10.14 15.57
C THR A 539 2.57 9.86 16.64
N VAL A 540 1.38 10.46 16.50
CA VAL A 540 0.21 10.13 17.34
C VAL A 540 -0.42 8.84 16.83
N ILE A 541 -0.71 7.93 17.76
CA ILE A 541 -1.15 6.56 17.49
C ILE A 541 -2.61 6.52 17.03
N LYS A 542 -2.96 5.49 16.25
CA LYS A 542 -4.35 5.22 15.85
C LYS A 542 -5.31 5.17 17.04
N ASP A 543 -6.42 5.91 16.93
CA ASP A 543 -7.48 6.02 17.94
C ASP A 543 -7.01 6.64 19.28
N ALA A 544 -5.84 7.30 19.32
CA ALA A 544 -5.32 7.93 20.53
C ALA A 544 -6.05 9.24 20.89
N LEU A 545 -6.12 9.53 22.19
CA LEU A 545 -6.69 10.74 22.76
C LEU A 545 -5.57 11.62 23.34
N ILE A 546 -5.48 12.86 22.87
CA ILE A 546 -4.48 13.84 23.33
C ILE A 546 -5.22 15.08 23.83
N GLY A 547 -5.05 15.47 25.09
CA GLY A 547 -5.55 16.76 25.60
C GLY A 547 -7.05 16.84 25.95
N GLY A 548 -7.73 15.72 26.18
CA GLY A 548 -8.98 15.71 26.96
C GLY A 548 -8.67 15.55 28.46
N GLY A 549 -9.24 16.40 29.32
CA GLY A 549 -9.12 16.25 30.78
C GLY A 549 -9.83 14.99 31.29
N LEU A 550 -9.46 14.38 32.42
CA LEU A 550 -8.91 14.96 33.65
C LEU A 550 -7.39 14.89 33.83
N SER A 551 -6.90 15.83 34.66
CA SER A 551 -5.81 15.56 35.60
C SER A 551 -6.30 14.66 36.74
N THR A 552 -6.26 13.33 36.58
CA THR A 552 -6.10 12.31 37.64
C THR A 552 -6.09 10.89 37.05
N GLN A 553 -5.61 9.92 37.84
CA GLN A 553 -5.52 8.50 37.48
C GLN A 553 -6.87 7.88 37.08
N LEU A 554 -6.88 7.12 35.97
CA LEU A 554 -7.81 6.04 35.57
C LEU A 554 -7.33 5.58 34.17
N ALA A 555 -6.53 4.54 33.97
CA ALA A 555 -6.40 3.31 34.76
C ALA A 555 -7.77 2.67 35.02
N LEU A 556 -8.47 2.30 33.95
CA LEU A 556 -9.51 1.27 34.03
C LEU A 556 -8.84 -0.03 34.54
N PRO A 557 -9.24 -0.59 35.69
CA PRO A 557 -8.67 -1.84 36.18
C PRO A 557 -9.06 -2.99 35.25
N CYS A 558 -8.09 -3.87 34.96
CA CYS A 558 -8.44 -5.22 34.54
C CYS A 558 -9.27 -5.87 35.65
N TYR A 559 -10.41 -6.47 35.28
CA TYR A 559 -11.15 -7.34 36.18
C TYR A 559 -10.35 -8.64 36.39
N GLU A 560 -9.74 -8.77 37.56
CA GLU A 560 -9.52 -10.07 38.19
C GLU A 560 -10.19 -10.08 39.57
N GLU A 561 -10.52 -11.27 40.03
CA GLU A 561 -11.45 -11.51 41.14
C GLU A 561 -10.90 -11.02 42.49
N LEU A 562 -11.79 -10.55 43.38
CA LEU A 562 -11.94 -11.03 44.77
C LEU A 562 -12.89 -10.15 45.61
N GLY A 563 -13.78 -10.79 46.37
CA GLY A 563 -14.18 -10.33 47.71
C GLY A 563 -15.16 -9.16 47.86
N TYR A 564 -16.43 -9.49 48.14
CA TYR A 564 -17.38 -8.61 48.82
C TYR A 564 -16.80 -8.00 50.13
N LYS A 565 -17.05 -6.71 50.38
CA LYS A 565 -17.69 -6.19 51.62
C LYS A 565 -18.02 -4.69 51.56
N HIS A 566 -19.15 -4.33 52.19
CA HIS A 566 -19.62 -2.95 52.39
C HIS A 566 -18.75 -2.17 53.42
N ASN A 567 -18.78 -0.83 53.32
CA ASN A 567 -19.28 0.05 54.39
C ASN A 567 -19.50 1.50 53.91
N ASN A 568 -20.26 2.27 54.70
CA ASN A 568 -20.63 3.68 54.52
C ASN A 568 -19.38 4.62 54.72
N GLU A 569 -19.38 5.95 54.56
CA GLU A 569 -20.41 6.93 54.94
C GLU A 569 -20.13 8.38 54.45
N ASN A 570 -21.21 9.15 54.22
CA ASN A 570 -21.40 10.61 54.37
C ASN A 570 -20.63 11.75 53.62
N THR A 571 -21.49 12.61 53.03
CA THR A 571 -21.50 14.09 52.93
C THR A 571 -20.62 14.86 51.91
N PRO A 572 -21.21 15.82 51.14
CA PRO A 572 -20.49 16.70 50.22
C PRO A 572 -20.25 18.11 50.77
N THR A 573 -19.09 18.70 50.45
CA THR A 573 -18.85 20.16 50.56
C THR A 573 -18.80 20.81 49.19
N THR A 574 -19.41 21.99 49.09
CA THR A 574 -19.56 22.75 47.83
C THR A 574 -18.41 23.74 47.64
N GLU A 575 -17.55 23.52 46.65
CA GLU A 575 -16.70 24.58 46.08
C GLU A 575 -16.79 24.57 44.55
N LYS A 576 -16.91 25.76 43.95
CA LYS A 576 -16.87 25.95 42.49
C LYS A 576 -15.42 25.97 42.03
N PRO A 577 -14.98 25.07 41.14
CA PRO A 577 -13.67 25.21 40.52
C PRO A 577 -13.70 26.27 39.42
N THR A 578 -12.85 27.28 39.56
CA THR A 578 -12.53 28.25 38.51
C THR A 578 -11.95 27.53 37.29
N LEU A 579 -12.37 27.91 36.07
CA LEU A 579 -11.86 27.34 34.81
C LEU A 579 -10.37 27.66 34.62
N ALA A 580 -9.50 26.70 34.99
CA ALA A 580 -8.09 26.75 34.67
C ALA A 580 -7.85 26.31 33.21
N LEU A 581 -7.19 27.16 32.42
CA LEU A 581 -6.75 26.85 31.06
C LEU A 581 -5.56 25.88 31.09
N THR A 582 -5.82 24.58 31.10
CA THR A 582 -4.78 23.54 30.96
C THR A 582 -4.19 23.56 29.54
N THR A 583 -3.07 24.27 29.39
CA THR A 583 -2.25 24.18 28.17
C THR A 583 -1.46 22.88 28.21
N VAL A 584 -1.78 21.93 27.33
CA VAL A 584 -0.98 20.71 27.13
C VAL A 584 0.08 20.98 26.06
N GLU A 585 1.20 21.55 26.49
CA GLU A 585 2.46 21.42 25.75
C GLU A 585 3.03 20.03 26.04
N LEU A 586 3.37 19.28 24.98
CA LEU A 586 4.16 18.05 25.12
C LEU A 586 5.63 18.41 25.39
N THR A 587 5.91 18.93 26.60
CA THR A 587 7.26 19.10 27.14
C THR A 587 7.65 17.84 27.92
N THR A 588 8.76 17.22 27.58
CA THR A 588 9.28 16.10 28.37
C THR A 588 10.05 16.64 29.58
N THR A 589 9.43 16.67 30.76
CA THR A 589 10.14 16.92 32.01
C THR A 589 11.16 15.80 32.26
N ALA A 590 12.42 16.11 32.01
CA ALA A 590 13.55 15.22 32.27
C ALA A 590 13.84 15.13 33.78
N ALA A 591 13.02 14.35 34.50
CA ALA A 591 13.33 13.91 35.86
C ALA A 591 14.40 12.80 35.82
N ALA A 592 15.66 13.20 35.68
CA ALA A 592 16.79 12.28 35.62
C ALA A 592 17.04 11.56 36.96
N ASN A 593 17.52 10.32 36.87
CA ASN A 593 17.82 9.43 37.99
C ASN A 593 18.70 10.09 39.07
N LYS A 594 18.21 10.11 40.32
CA LYS A 594 19.03 10.18 41.54
C LYS A 594 18.39 9.36 42.65
N LEU A 595 18.63 8.04 42.63
CA LEU A 595 18.30 7.12 43.72
C LEU A 595 19.17 5.85 43.66
N SER A 596 20.48 6.05 43.81
CA SER A 596 21.46 4.97 43.99
C SER A 596 22.62 5.46 44.86
N GLU A 597 22.37 5.60 46.16
CA GLU A 597 23.38 5.57 47.23
C GLU A 597 22.67 5.73 48.59
N ASN A 598 22.46 4.59 49.26
CA ASN A 598 22.33 4.38 50.71
C ASN A 598 21.38 3.22 51.03
N LYS A 599 21.94 2.02 51.18
CA LYS A 599 21.75 1.20 52.38
C LYS A 599 22.85 0.15 52.47
N ALA A 600 23.39 0.01 53.68
CA ALA A 600 24.25 -1.09 54.11
C ALA A 600 23.41 -2.35 54.40
#